data_AF-A0A969S1Y8-F1
#
_entry.id   AF-A0A969S1Y8-F1
#
_cell.length_a   1.000
_cell.length_b   1.000
_cell.length_c   1.000
_cell.angle_alpha   90.00
_cell.angle_beta   90.00
_cell.angle_gamma   90.00
#
_symmetry.space_group_name_H-M   'P 1'
#
loop_
_entity.id
_entity.type
_entity.pdbx_description
1 polymer ?
#
loop_
_entity_poly.entity_id
_entity_poly.type
_entity_poly.pdbx_seq_one_letter_code
_entity_poly.pdbx_strand_id
1 'polypeptide(L)' 'MPSRSPQCQMSDEARHILDTLAFIPFEDCQPLNRTFEALPPVPGLYAIKHRSAGILYIGKTN' A
#
# COMPACT_ATOMS: atom_id res chain seq x y z
N MET A 1 26.70 8.73 -16.15
CA MET A 1 25.61 8.60 -15.17
C MET A 1 25.97 7.45 -14.24
N PRO A 2 26.12 7.63 -12.91
CA PRO A 2 26.46 6.50 -12.05
C PRO A 2 25.24 5.58 -11.94
N SER A 3 25.44 4.29 -12.19
CA SER A 3 24.42 3.27 -11.94
C SER A 3 24.22 3.14 -10.44
N ARG A 4 23.00 3.42 -9.95
CA ARG A 4 22.65 3.19 -8.54
C ARG A 4 22.78 1.70 -8.23
N SER A 5 23.30 1.36 -7.05
CA SER A 5 23.38 -0.01 -6.58
C SER A 5 21.96 -0.63 -6.45
N PRO A 6 21.79 -1.92 -6.73
CA PRO A 6 20.47 -2.58 -6.71
C PRO A 6 19.78 -2.51 -5.34
N GLN A 7 20.54 -2.52 -4.23
CA GLN A 7 20.00 -2.30 -2.88
C GLN A 7 19.31 -0.94 -2.73
N CYS A 8 19.87 0.13 -3.32
CA CYS A 8 19.32 1.48 -3.24
C CYS A 8 18.03 1.59 -4.05
N GLN A 9 17.94 0.88 -5.18
CA GLN A 9 16.73 0.82 -6.01
C GLN A 9 15.58 0.09 -5.29
N MET A 10 15.87 -1.02 -4.59
CA MET A 10 14.85 -1.72 -3.80
C MET A 10 14.34 -0.88 -2.64
N SER A 11 15.21 -0.12 -1.98
CA SER A 11 14.78 0.80 -0.91
C SER A 11 13.93 1.95 -1.45
N ASP A 12 14.28 2.48 -2.63
CA ASP A 12 13.53 3.56 -3.29
C ASP A 12 12.11 3.07 -3.66
N GLU A 13 11.99 1.87 -4.23
CA GLU A 13 10.70 1.28 -4.60
C GLU A 13 9.84 0.97 -3.37
N ALA A 14 10.41 0.34 -2.34
CA ALA A 14 9.70 0.05 -1.09
C ALA A 14 9.22 1.33 -0.40
N ARG A 15 10.04 2.38 -0.42
CA ARG A 15 9.69 3.70 0.09
C ARG A 15 8.54 4.30 -0.71
N HIS A 16 8.58 4.22 -2.04
CA HIS A 16 7.53 4.70 -2.91
C HIS A 16 6.18 4.00 -2.65
N ILE A 17 6.20 2.67 -2.49
CA ILE A 17 4.99 1.89 -2.15
C ILE A 17 4.45 2.32 -0.78
N LEU A 18 5.32 2.41 0.23
CA LEU A 18 4.91 2.80 1.58
C LEU A 18 4.33 4.23 1.60
N ASP A 19 4.98 5.17 0.94
CA ASP A 19 4.52 6.56 0.86
C ASP A 19 3.16 6.62 0.14
N THR A 20 2.98 5.85 -0.94
CA THR A 20 1.69 5.72 -1.64
C THR A 20 0.59 5.25 -0.67
N LEU A 21 0.82 4.14 0.05
CA LEU A 21 -0.17 3.61 1.00
C LEU A 21 -0.44 4.59 2.16
N ALA A 22 0.60 5.28 2.66
CA ALA A 22 0.50 6.17 3.81
C ALA A 22 -0.22 7.49 3.47
N PHE A 23 0.00 8.03 2.27
CA PHE A 23 -0.48 9.36 1.89
C PHE A 23 -1.75 9.37 1.03
N ILE A 24 -2.24 8.21 0.56
CA ILE A 24 -3.60 8.13 -0.03
C ILE A 24 -4.63 8.71 0.97
N PRO A 25 -5.45 9.71 0.59
CA PRO A 25 -6.50 10.23 1.45
C PRO A 25 -7.46 9.13 1.90
N PHE A 26 -8.01 9.25 3.12
CA PHE A 26 -8.94 8.23 3.63
C PHE A 26 -10.20 8.13 2.77
N GLU A 27 -10.63 9.26 2.22
CA GLU A 27 -11.80 9.43 1.35
C GLU A 27 -11.64 8.69 0.00
N ASP A 28 -10.39 8.47 -0.42
CA ASP A 28 -10.05 7.77 -1.67
C ASP A 28 -9.85 6.25 -1.44
N CYS A 29 -9.93 5.79 -0.18
CA CYS A 29 -9.82 4.38 0.16
C CYS A 29 -11.12 3.63 -0.14
N GLN A 30 -10.99 2.36 -0.54
CA GLN A 30 -12.15 1.48 -0.69
C GLN A 30 -12.68 1.06 0.69
N PRO A 31 -14.00 1.17 0.96
CA PRO A 31 -14.58 0.73 2.22
C PRO A 31 -14.36 -0.76 2.45
N LEU A 32 -13.81 -1.12 3.60
CA LEU A 32 -13.64 -2.51 4.00
C LEU A 32 -14.91 -3.02 4.67
N ASN A 33 -15.57 -3.99 4.04
CA ASN A 33 -16.74 -4.68 4.57
C ASN A 33 -16.51 -6.21 4.52
N ARG A 34 -17.47 -6.98 5.04
CA ARG A 34 -17.36 -8.45 5.11
C ARG A 34 -17.57 -9.17 3.77
N THR A 35 -18.09 -8.48 2.74
CA THR A 35 -18.35 -9.07 1.43
C THR A 35 -17.20 -8.87 0.45
N PHE A 36 -16.30 -7.91 0.73
CA PHE A 36 -15.08 -7.64 -0.04
C PHE A 36 -15.34 -7.33 -1.54
N GLU A 37 -16.58 -6.98 -1.90
CA GLU A 37 -16.99 -6.77 -3.30
C GLU A 37 -16.24 -5.65 -4.01
N ALA A 38 -15.81 -4.62 -3.25
CA ALA A 38 -15.06 -3.49 -3.78
C ALA A 38 -13.53 -3.76 -3.86
N LEU A 39 -13.05 -4.92 -3.40
CA LEU A 39 -11.63 -5.24 -3.44
C LEU A 39 -11.26 -5.88 -4.79
N PRO A 40 -10.11 -5.50 -5.37
CA PRO A 40 -9.62 -6.15 -6.59
C PRO A 40 -9.43 -7.66 -6.38
N PRO A 41 -9.92 -8.52 -7.29
CA PRO A 41 -9.80 -9.98 -7.18
C PRO A 41 -8.43 -10.48 -7.68
N VAL A 42 -7.37 -9.70 -7.49
CA VAL A 42 -6.01 -9.99 -7.99
C VAL A 42 -5.00 -9.96 -6.84
N PRO A 43 -3.92 -10.77 -6.90
CA PRO A 43 -2.86 -10.72 -5.91
C PRO A 43 -2.16 -9.36 -5.86
N GLY A 44 -1.79 -8.92 -4.66
CA GLY A 44 -1.11 -7.64 -4.48
C GLY A 44 -0.79 -7.29 -3.04
N LEU A 45 -0.28 -6.07 -2.86
CA LEU A 45 -0.10 -5.43 -1.55
C LEU A 45 -1.33 -4.57 -1.25
N TYR A 46 -1.78 -4.59 0.01
CA TYR A 46 -2.88 -3.76 0.47
C TYR A 46 -2.61 -3.23 1.88
N ALA A 47 -3.23 -2.11 2.22
CA ALA A 47 -3.19 -1.53 3.56
C ALA A 47 -4.61 -1.31 4.10
N ILE A 48 -4.81 -1.60 5.38
CA ILE A 48 -6.02 -1.24 6.11
C ILE A 48 -5.77 0.08 6.82
N LYS A 49 -6.54 1.10 6.44
CA LYS A 49 -6.43 2.45 7.00
C LYS A 49 -7.65 2.78 7.86
N HIS A 50 -7.39 3.33 9.04
CA HIS A 50 -8.41 3.89 9.93
C HIS A 50 -8.37 5.42 9.87
N ARG A 51 -9.55 6.05 9.85
CA ARG A 51 -9.70 7.50 9.64
C ARG A 51 -8.82 8.35 10.57
N SER A 52 -8.75 8.01 11.85
CA SER A 52 -7.99 8.79 12.84
C SER A 52 -6.63 8.19 13.22
N ALA A 53 -6.39 6.92 12.89
CA ALA A 53 -5.20 6.19 13.35
C ALA A 53 -4.20 5.88 12.21
N GLY A 54 -4.55 6.19 10.96
CA GLY A 54 -3.69 5.90 9.81
C GLY A 54 -3.68 4.42 9.47
N ILE A 55 -2.55 3.91 8.96
CA ILE A 55 -2.42 2.49 8.59
C ILE A 55 -2.36 1.63 9.85
N LEU A 56 -3.26 0.66 9.94
CA LEU A 56 -3.29 -0.33 11.02
C LEU A 56 -2.65 -1.67 10.63
N TYR A 57 -2.68 -2.00 9.34
CA TYR A 57 -2.19 -3.28 8.83
C TYR A 57 -1.76 -3.15 7.38
N ILE A 58 -0.67 -3.82 7.01
CA ILE A 58 -0.23 -4.00 5.63
C ILE A 58 -0.17 -5.50 5.37
N GLY A 59 -0.88 -5.94 4.33
CA GLY A 59 -0.94 -7.33 3.92
C GLY A 59 -0.48 -7.52 2.49
N LYS A 60 -0.15 -8.77 2.17
CA LYS A 60 0.18 -9.23 0.83
C LYS A 60 -0.62 -10.49 0.53
N THR A 61 -1.09 -10.65 -0.69
CA THR A 61 -1.63 -11.90 -1.21
C THR A 61 -0.65 -12.54 -2.23
N ASN A 62 -0.72 -13.87 -2.37
CA ASN A 62 0.06 -14.67 -3.31
C ASN A 62 -0.86 -15.32 -4.33
#